data_AF-A0A0G1PZV0-F1
#
_entry.id   AF-A0A0G1PZV0-F1
#
_cell.length_a   1.000
_cell.length_b   1.000
_cell.length_c   1.000
_cell.angle_alpha   90.00
_cell.angle_beta   90.00
_cell.angle_gamma   90.00
#
_symmetry.space_group_name_H-M   'P 1'
#
loop_
_entity.id
_entity.type
_entity.pdbx_description
1 polymer ?
#
loop_
_entity_poly.entity_id
_entity_poly.type
_entity_poly.pdbx_seq_one_letter_code
_entity_poly.pdbx_strand_id
1 'polypeptide(L)'
;MIFGWKNKWRKFTDVSDSSQDIFLKRRVNVKNLQFGKQKHYDIATTINFDGAILINRRGNIVHSGVMLEGLRPRIVADKINPGRFEDLSEQFGFKQKVHLRHLNAITASYVFKGTTVFTVSEETGSFHVFEKGGIIYSTVSDERGNLQTF
;
A
#
# COMPACT_ATOMS: atom_id res chain seq x y z
N MET A 1 -0.04 -1.41 3.21
CA MET A 1 1.37 -1.48 3.67
C MET A 1 2.31 -0.98 2.57
N ILE A 2 3.35 -0.22 2.92
CA ILE A 2 4.33 0.31 1.96
C ILE A 2 5.73 -0.19 2.35
N PHE A 3 6.32 -1.05 1.52
CA PHE A 3 7.68 -1.54 1.70
C PHE A 3 8.69 -0.70 0.92
N GLY A 4 9.86 -0.46 1.51
CA GLY A 4 10.92 0.36 0.91
C GLY A 4 10.81 1.86 1.21
N TRP A 5 10.03 2.23 2.24
CA TRP A 5 9.82 3.61 2.68
C TRP A 5 11.12 4.39 2.92
N LYS A 6 11.10 5.69 2.61
CA LYS A 6 12.21 6.65 2.79
C LYS A 6 11.68 7.97 3.36
N ASN A 7 12.43 8.56 4.30
CA ASN A 7 12.04 9.80 5.01
C ASN A 7 11.78 11.00 4.09
N LYS A 8 12.34 11.06 2.88
CA LYS A 8 12.05 12.11 1.90
C LYS A 8 10.57 12.22 1.50
N TRP A 9 9.78 11.17 1.76
CA TRP A 9 8.35 11.14 1.46
C TRP A 9 7.47 11.54 2.65
N ARG A 10 8.04 11.90 3.80
CA ARG A 10 7.29 12.31 5.00
C ARG A 10 6.31 13.47 4.76
N LYS A 11 6.54 14.30 3.75
CA LYS A 11 5.61 15.37 3.35
C LYS A 11 4.26 14.89 2.80
N PHE A 12 4.12 13.60 2.52
CA PHE A 12 2.89 12.96 2.04
C PHE A 12 2.22 12.11 3.12
N THR A 13 2.67 12.24 4.37
CA THR A 13 2.19 11.43 5.48
C THR A 13 1.80 12.32 6.63
N ASP A 14 0.66 11.99 7.23
CA ASP A 14 0.25 12.53 8.51
C ASP A 14 -0.13 11.39 9.47
N VAL A 15 -0.18 11.69 10.77
CA VAL A 15 -0.62 10.77 11.81
C VAL A 15 -1.75 11.46 12.56
N SER A 16 -2.99 11.06 12.26
CA SER A 16 -4.20 11.63 12.87
C SER A 16 -4.28 11.38 14.38
N ASP A 17 -3.80 10.23 14.82
CA ASP A 17 -3.73 9.86 16.22
C ASP A 17 -2.42 9.11 16.50
N SER A 18 -1.56 9.72 17.32
CA SER A 18 -0.27 9.15 17.70
C SER A 18 -0.37 7.78 18.40
N SER A 19 -1.54 7.44 18.96
CA SER A 19 -1.81 6.13 19.54
C SER A 19 -1.88 5.01 18.49
N GLN A 20 -2.14 5.35 17.23
CA GLN A 20 -2.21 4.44 16.08
C GLN A 20 -0.81 4.05 15.57
N ASP A 21 0.23 4.79 15.97
CA ASP A 21 1.63 4.44 15.69
C ASP A 21 2.19 3.47 16.74
N ILE A 22 1.54 2.32 16.87
CA ILE A 22 1.83 1.27 17.86
C ILE A 22 3.20 0.61 17.68
N PHE A 23 3.85 0.80 16.53
CA PHE A 23 5.20 0.30 16.28
C PHE A 23 6.32 1.33 16.53
N LEU A 24 6.01 2.60 16.80
CA LEU A 24 7.04 3.62 17.04
C LEU A 24 7.97 3.26 18.20
N LYS A 25 7.40 2.69 19.27
CA LYS A 25 8.15 2.28 20.48
C LYS A 25 8.66 0.83 20.40
N ARG A 26 8.32 0.07 19.34
CA ARG A 26 8.58 -1.37 19.22
C ARG A 26 9.35 -1.68 17.93
N ARG A 27 10.60 -2.11 18.06
CA ARG A 27 11.41 -2.50 16.89
C ARG A 27 10.97 -3.85 16.33
N VAL A 28 10.08 -3.84 15.36
CA VAL A 28 9.64 -5.04 14.63
C VAL A 28 10.29 -5.06 13.24
N ASN A 29 10.91 -6.19 12.89
CA ASN A 29 11.41 -6.45 11.54
C ASN A 29 10.60 -7.58 10.89
N VAL A 30 9.97 -7.29 9.76
CA VAL A 30 9.07 -8.24 9.08
C VAL A 30 9.78 -9.48 8.55
N LYS A 31 11.09 -9.40 8.30
CA LYS A 31 11.90 -10.54 7.82
C LYS A 31 12.17 -11.56 8.93
N ASN A 32 12.05 -11.17 10.19
CA ASN A 32 12.27 -12.03 11.34
C ASN A 32 10.99 -12.72 11.82
N LEU A 33 9.85 -12.42 11.17
CA LEU A 33 8.56 -13.02 11.50
C LEU A 33 8.53 -14.45 10.96
N GLN A 34 8.33 -15.42 11.84
CA GLN A 34 8.16 -16.82 11.47
C GLN A 34 6.68 -17.19 11.57
N PHE A 35 6.10 -17.66 10.46
CA PHE A 35 4.75 -18.21 10.43
C PHE A 35 4.63 -19.36 11.46
N GLY A 36 3.64 -19.29 12.36
CA GLY A 36 3.33 -20.35 13.33
C GLY A 36 4.21 -20.41 14.60
N LYS A 37 5.22 -19.55 14.76
CA LYS A 37 6.11 -19.54 15.96
C LYS A 37 5.99 -18.28 16.82
N GLN A 38 4.98 -17.44 16.60
CA GLN A 38 4.76 -16.26 17.44
C GLN A 38 4.10 -16.65 18.77
N LYS A 39 4.90 -17.11 19.74
CA LYS A 39 4.42 -17.46 21.08
C LYS A 39 3.91 -16.27 21.91
N HIS A 40 4.13 -15.02 21.48
CA HIS A 40 3.81 -13.84 22.31
C HIS A 40 3.20 -12.62 21.60
N TYR A 41 3.16 -12.58 20.27
CA TYR A 41 2.70 -11.38 19.57
C TYR A 41 1.93 -11.74 18.32
N ASP A 42 0.61 -11.61 18.38
CA ASP A 42 -0.24 -11.81 17.22
C ASP A 42 -0.31 -10.49 16.43
N ILE A 43 0.41 -10.42 15.32
CA ILE A 43 0.32 -9.27 14.39
C ILE A 43 -1.14 -9.13 13.90
N ALA A 44 -1.94 -10.19 13.90
CA ALA A 44 -3.37 -10.12 13.58
C ALA A 44 -4.21 -9.43 14.68
N THR A 45 -3.77 -9.40 15.95
CA THR A 45 -4.42 -8.55 16.98
C THR A 45 -4.01 -7.08 16.91
N THR A 46 -3.03 -6.78 16.05
CA THR A 46 -2.50 -5.44 15.79
C THR A 46 -3.33 -4.70 14.72
N ILE A 47 -4.49 -5.27 14.32
CA ILE A 47 -5.39 -4.81 13.24
C ILE A 47 -6.29 -3.63 13.62
N ASN A 48 -6.31 -3.17 14.88
CA ASN A 48 -7.14 -2.03 15.30
C ASN A 48 -6.54 -0.65 15.01
N PHE A 49 -5.91 -0.46 13.85
CA PHE A 49 -5.55 0.88 13.40
C PHE A 49 -5.93 1.14 11.94
N ASP A 50 -6.43 2.35 11.71
CA ASP A 50 -6.72 2.85 10.37
C ASP A 50 -5.48 3.51 9.78
N GLY A 51 -5.13 3.12 8.56
CA GLY A 51 -4.04 3.73 7.80
C GLY A 51 -2.96 2.76 7.34
N ALA A 52 -1.82 3.31 6.94
CA ALA A 52 -0.73 2.58 6.34
C ALA A 52 0.34 2.17 7.36
N ILE A 53 0.87 0.96 7.20
CA ILE A 53 2.15 0.54 7.78
C ILE A 53 3.26 0.94 6.81
N LEU A 54 4.26 1.67 7.32
CA LEU A 54 5.46 2.05 6.60
C LEU A 54 6.63 1.15 7.01
N ILE A 55 7.31 0.55 6.04
CA ILE A 55 8.42 -0.39 6.27
C ILE A 55 9.60 0.05 5.43
N ASN A 56 10.77 0.19 6.05
CA ASN A 56 11.99 0.55 5.31
C ASN A 56 12.56 -0.66 4.54
N ARG A 57 13.56 -0.42 3.68
CA ARG A 57 14.21 -1.48 2.86
C ARG A 57 14.88 -2.60 3.68
N ARG A 58 15.24 -2.33 4.94
CA ARG A 58 15.81 -3.33 5.85
C ARG A 58 14.74 -4.27 6.42
N GLY A 59 13.47 -3.96 6.23
CA GLY A 59 12.34 -4.71 6.78
C GLY A 59 11.85 -4.20 8.14
N ASN A 60 12.39 -3.09 8.65
CA ASN A 60 11.90 -2.53 9.92
C ASN A 60 10.60 -1.77 9.67
N ILE A 61 9.58 -2.04 10.48
CA ILE A 61 8.41 -1.17 10.58
C ILE A 61 8.88 0.14 11.20
N VAL A 62 8.61 1.26 10.53
CA VAL A 62 9.00 2.60 11.01
C VAL A 62 7.82 3.38 11.57
N HIS A 63 6.62 3.19 11.01
CA HIS A 63 5.38 3.80 11.47
C HIS A 63 4.18 2.90 11.13
N SER A 64 3.10 3.02 11.90
CA SER A 64 1.74 2.53 11.56
C SER A 64 0.69 3.62 11.77
N GLY A 65 -0.56 3.36 11.37
CA GLY A 65 -1.63 4.34 11.50
C GLY A 65 -1.44 5.58 10.63
N VAL A 66 -0.62 5.48 9.57
CA VAL A 66 -0.23 6.65 8.78
C VAL A 66 -1.27 6.95 7.72
N MET A 67 -1.75 8.18 7.69
CA MET A 67 -2.56 8.70 6.60
C MET A 67 -1.67 9.13 5.44
N LEU A 68 -2.04 8.73 4.23
CA LEU A 68 -1.37 9.18 3.02
C LEU A 68 -2.16 10.32 2.39
N GLU A 69 -1.49 11.44 2.14
CA GLU A 69 -2.12 12.66 1.67
C GLU A 69 -1.45 13.21 0.42
N GLY A 70 -2.19 14.04 -0.34
CA GLY A 70 -1.64 14.77 -1.48
C GLY A 70 -1.23 13.91 -2.68
N LEU A 71 -1.62 12.63 -2.74
CA LEU A 71 -1.22 11.69 -3.80
C LEU A 71 -1.87 11.96 -5.17
N ARG A 72 -3.01 12.68 -5.21
CA ARG A 72 -3.76 13.07 -6.42
C ARG A 72 -3.93 11.92 -7.44
N PRO A 73 -4.74 10.89 -7.13
CA PRO A 73 -4.89 9.70 -7.97
C PRO A 73 -5.21 9.97 -9.45
N ARG A 74 -6.09 10.92 -9.75
CA ARG A 74 -6.45 11.28 -11.14
C ARG A 74 -5.23 11.68 -11.98
N ILE A 75 -4.39 12.59 -11.46
CA ILE A 75 -3.20 13.07 -12.17
C ILE A 75 -2.21 11.93 -12.42
N VAL A 76 -2.12 10.99 -11.48
CA VAL A 76 -1.24 9.82 -11.61
C VAL A 76 -1.79 8.82 -12.61
N ALA A 77 -3.11 8.56 -12.58
CA ALA A 77 -3.79 7.69 -13.53
C ALA A 77 -3.59 8.19 -14.98
N ASP A 78 -3.76 9.50 -15.22
CA ASP A 78 -3.58 10.11 -16.55
C ASP A 78 -2.13 9.99 -17.07
N LYS A 79 -1.14 9.92 -16.17
CA LYS A 79 0.27 9.72 -16.54
C LYS A 79 0.62 8.27 -16.86
N ILE A 80 -0.05 7.32 -16.21
CA ILE A 80 0.23 5.88 -16.37
C ILE A 80 -0.54 5.35 -17.57
N ASN A 81 -1.81 5.69 -17.66
CA ASN A 81 -2.73 5.20 -18.67
C ASN A 81 -3.58 6.37 -19.19
N PRO A 82 -3.04 7.18 -20.12
CA PRO A 82 -3.78 8.28 -20.72
C PRO A 82 -4.89 7.73 -21.63
N GLY A 83 -6.09 8.28 -21.53
CA GLY A 83 -7.22 7.84 -22.34
C GLY A 83 -8.57 8.23 -21.74
N ARG A 84 -9.62 7.64 -22.28
CA ARG A 84 -10.99 7.77 -21.76
C ARG A 84 -11.36 6.47 -21.07
N PHE A 85 -11.70 6.59 -19.80
CA PHE A 85 -12.11 5.50 -18.92
C PHE A 85 -13.35 5.94 -18.15
N GLU A 86 -14.19 5.00 -17.75
CA GLU A 86 -15.38 5.26 -16.96
C GLU A 86 -15.02 5.86 -15.60
N ASP A 87 -14.00 5.29 -14.94
CA ASP A 87 -13.51 5.76 -13.65
C ASP A 87 -12.03 5.43 -13.39
N LEU A 88 -11.56 5.77 -12.17
CA LEU A 88 -10.19 5.51 -11.74
C LEU A 88 -9.89 4.02 -11.57
N SER A 89 -10.86 3.21 -11.18
CA SER A 89 -10.64 1.76 -11.00
C SER A 89 -10.26 1.15 -12.35
N GLU A 90 -11.05 1.45 -13.38
CA GLU A 90 -10.77 1.00 -14.74
C GLU A 90 -9.46 1.59 -15.28
N GLN A 91 -9.24 2.89 -15.11
CA GLN A 91 -8.03 3.56 -15.60
C GLN A 91 -6.73 2.97 -15.02
N PHE A 92 -6.76 2.57 -13.74
CA PHE A 92 -5.65 1.90 -13.07
C PHE A 92 -5.55 0.39 -13.39
N GLY A 93 -6.50 -0.16 -14.15
CA GLY A 93 -6.47 -1.55 -14.61
C GLY A 93 -7.11 -2.56 -13.66
N PHE A 94 -7.91 -2.11 -12.67
CA PHE A 94 -8.71 -3.03 -11.84
C PHE A 94 -9.87 -3.59 -12.66
N LYS A 95 -10.18 -4.88 -12.47
CA LYS A 95 -11.32 -5.58 -13.12
C LYS A 95 -12.61 -5.41 -12.33
N GLN A 96 -12.49 -5.16 -11.04
CA GLN A 96 -13.60 -4.80 -10.17
C GLN A 96 -13.48 -3.35 -9.68
N LYS A 97 -14.61 -2.75 -9.31
CA LYS A 97 -14.59 -1.41 -8.70
C LYS A 97 -13.86 -1.47 -7.36
N VAL A 98 -12.97 -0.50 -7.13
CA VAL A 98 -12.22 -0.40 -5.88
C VAL A 98 -12.35 0.98 -5.27
N HIS A 99 -12.19 1.04 -3.95
CA HIS A 99 -12.31 2.27 -3.19
C HIS A 99 -10.94 2.88 -2.81
N LEU A 100 -11.01 3.95 -2.00
CA LEU A 100 -9.91 4.85 -1.69
C LEU A 100 -8.60 4.15 -1.27
N ARG A 101 -8.67 3.04 -0.51
CA ARG A 101 -7.48 2.29 -0.09
C ARG A 101 -6.63 1.81 -1.28
N HIS A 102 -7.26 1.18 -2.26
CA HIS A 102 -6.57 0.63 -3.43
C HIS A 102 -6.10 1.74 -4.36
N LEU A 103 -6.95 2.76 -4.59
CA LEU A 103 -6.60 3.92 -5.39
C LEU A 103 -5.40 4.69 -4.80
N ASN A 104 -5.38 4.91 -3.48
CA ASN A 104 -4.23 5.52 -2.81
C ASN A 104 -3.00 4.62 -2.84
N ALA A 105 -3.16 3.31 -2.70
CA ALA A 105 -2.04 2.37 -2.70
C ALA A 105 -1.34 2.29 -4.07
N ILE A 106 -2.08 2.14 -5.15
CA ILE A 106 -1.48 2.11 -6.50
C ILE A 106 -0.85 3.46 -6.83
N THR A 107 -1.51 4.56 -6.47
CA THR A 107 -0.96 5.91 -6.63
C THR A 107 0.33 6.11 -5.82
N ALA A 108 0.35 5.65 -4.57
CA ALA A 108 1.53 5.69 -3.71
C ALA A 108 2.70 4.92 -4.32
N SER A 109 2.45 3.76 -4.93
CA SER A 109 3.50 2.97 -5.59
C SER A 109 4.14 3.72 -6.78
N TYR A 110 3.38 4.61 -7.43
CA TYR A 110 3.89 5.49 -8.49
C TYR A 110 4.67 6.68 -7.91
N VAL A 111 4.13 7.36 -6.89
CA VAL A 111 4.74 8.57 -6.31
C VAL A 111 6.02 8.22 -5.52
N PHE A 112 5.98 7.15 -4.73
CA PHE A 112 7.07 6.69 -3.89
C PHE A 112 7.97 5.71 -4.66
N LYS A 113 8.78 6.25 -5.57
CA LYS A 113 9.65 5.44 -6.46
C LYS A 113 10.52 4.43 -5.72
N GLY A 114 10.45 3.17 -6.15
CA GLY A 114 11.19 2.04 -5.59
C GLY A 114 10.59 1.52 -4.28
N THR A 115 9.27 1.64 -4.13
CA THR A 115 8.47 0.95 -3.11
C THR A 115 7.61 -0.13 -3.74
N THR A 116 7.24 -1.11 -2.93
CA THR A 116 6.20 -2.10 -3.21
C THR A 116 5.06 -1.86 -2.24
N VAL A 117 3.85 -1.70 -2.75
CA VAL A 117 2.67 -1.37 -1.92
C VAL A 117 1.70 -2.54 -1.93
N PHE A 118 1.17 -2.88 -0.77
CA PHE A 118 0.30 -4.03 -0.56
C PHE A 118 -1.02 -3.58 0.05
N THR A 119 -2.14 -4.15 -0.41
CA THR A 119 -3.47 -3.93 0.16
C THR A 119 -4.24 -5.24 0.27
N VAL A 120 -5.12 -5.28 1.27
CA VAL A 120 -6.20 -6.27 1.37
C VAL A 120 -7.51 -5.48 1.42
N SER A 121 -8.47 -5.86 0.60
CA SER A 121 -9.83 -5.34 0.63
C SER A 121 -10.58 -5.90 1.84
N GLU A 122 -11.20 -5.02 2.63
CA GLU A 122 -12.09 -5.44 3.71
C GLU A 122 -13.38 -6.07 3.19
N GLU A 123 -13.87 -5.56 2.06
CA GLU A 123 -15.15 -5.99 1.48
C GLU A 123 -15.05 -7.36 0.83
N THR A 124 -13.92 -7.67 0.18
CA THR A 124 -13.77 -8.87 -0.66
C THR A 124 -12.66 -9.81 -0.22
N GLY A 125 -11.79 -9.38 0.71
CA GLY A 125 -10.57 -10.10 1.05
C GLY A 125 -9.52 -10.14 -0.07
N SER A 126 -9.77 -9.48 -1.21
CA SER A 126 -8.83 -9.47 -2.33
C SER A 126 -7.51 -8.80 -1.95
N PHE A 127 -6.41 -9.41 -2.38
CA PHE A 127 -5.07 -8.93 -2.10
C PHE A 127 -4.40 -8.43 -3.38
N HIS A 128 -3.84 -7.23 -3.31
CA HIS A 128 -3.13 -6.60 -4.41
C HIS A 128 -1.73 -6.16 -4.01
N VAL A 129 -0.82 -6.24 -4.98
CA VAL A 129 0.54 -5.72 -4.89
C VAL A 129 0.79 -4.76 -6.05
N PHE A 130 1.30 -3.59 -5.73
CA PHE A 130 1.52 -2.50 -6.68
C PHE A 130 2.99 -2.08 -6.71
N GLU A 131 3.48 -1.82 -7.92
CA GLU A 131 4.77 -1.17 -8.16
C GLU A 131 4.65 -0.21 -9.33
N LYS A 132 5.32 0.95 -9.23
CA LYS A 132 5.39 1.96 -10.30
C LYS A 132 4.01 2.37 -10.85
N GLY A 133 2.94 2.28 -10.05
CA GLY A 133 1.58 2.61 -10.48
C GLY A 133 0.84 1.50 -11.22
N GLY A 134 1.39 0.28 -11.28
CA GLY A 134 0.74 -0.87 -11.88
C GLY A 134 0.48 -1.99 -10.87
N ILE A 135 -0.49 -2.85 -11.18
CA ILE A 135 -0.80 -4.08 -10.43
C ILE A 135 0.19 -5.16 -10.87
N ILE A 136 1.12 -5.56 -9.98
CA ILE A 136 2.09 -6.63 -10.28
C ILE A 136 1.63 -8.00 -9.80
N TYR A 137 0.69 -8.03 -8.85
CA TYR A 137 0.04 -9.24 -8.38
C TYR A 137 -1.36 -8.90 -7.84
N SER A 138 -2.33 -9.78 -8.11
CA SER A 138 -3.68 -9.73 -7.55
C SER A 138 -4.19 -11.16 -7.34
N THR A 139 -5.03 -11.36 -6.32
CA THR A 139 -5.80 -12.61 -6.15
C THR A 139 -7.09 -12.63 -6.96
N VAL A 140 -7.48 -11.50 -7.56
CA VAL A 140 -8.61 -11.42 -8.48
C VAL A 140 -8.16 -11.96 -9.84
N SER A 141 -8.96 -12.85 -10.42
CA SER A 141 -8.69 -13.40 -11.75
C SER A 141 -8.53 -12.30 -12.79
N ASP A 142 -7.56 -12.46 -13.69
CA ASP A 142 -7.33 -11.57 -14.85
C ASP A 142 -6.95 -10.10 -14.53
N GLU A 143 -6.56 -9.79 -13.29
CA GLU A 143 -6.05 -8.46 -12.87
C GLU A 143 -4.51 -8.32 -12.94
N ARG A 144 -3.79 -9.32 -13.47
CA ARG A 144 -2.33 -9.23 -13.61
C ARG A 144 -1.97 -8.17 -14.64
N GLY A 145 -1.28 -7.12 -14.21
CA GLY A 145 -0.90 -6.02 -15.07
C GLY A 145 0.04 -6.47 -16.20
N ASN A 146 -0.29 -6.05 -17.42
CA ASN A 146 0.67 -5.92 -18.50
C ASN A 146 1.75 -4.93 -18.05
N LEU A 147 2.88 -5.44 -17.56
CA LEU A 147 4.11 -4.67 -17.51
C LEU A 147 4.54 -4.42 -18.96
N GLN A 148 3.96 -3.42 -19.61
CA GLN A 148 4.60 -2.84 -20.79
C GLN A 148 5.94 -2.26 -20.30
N THR A 149 6.99 -2.94 -20.76
CA THR A 149 8.38 -2.60 -20.55
C THR A 149 8.62 -1.28 -21.28
N PHE A 150 8.76 -0.19 -20.53
CA PHE A 150 9.36 1.05 -21.01
C PHE A 150 10.72 1.22 -20.34
#